data_AF-A0A9P6E1W5-F1
#
_entry.id   AF-A0A9P6E1W5-F1
#
_cell.length_a   1.000
_cell.length_b   1.000
_cell.length_c   1.000
_cell.angle_alpha   90.00
_cell.angle_beta   90.00
_cell.angle_gamma   90.00
#
_symmetry.space_group_name_H-M   'P 1'
#
loop_
_entity.id
_entity.type
_entity.pdbx_description
1 polymer ?
#
loop_
_entity_poly.entity_id
_entity_poly.type
_entity_poly.pdbx_seq_one_letter_code
_entity_poly.pdbx_strand_id
1 'polypeptide(L)'
;MSGKPVKLMSKVPKHAISAAIRKATHEKLLKRQHQAKDFQIDASTRIADGEDTILLAPTGSGKTLVLAMPLLYHTDKTSIVISPLQALETDQVDQMNELGMESILVDTVDLPASTYKARS
;
A
#
# COMPACT_ATOMS: atom_id res chain seq x y z
N MET A 1 29.54 23.08 -5.01
CA MET A 1 28.12 23.35 -5.29
C MET A 1 27.28 22.51 -4.34
N SER A 2 26.91 23.07 -3.19
CA SER A 2 26.16 22.36 -2.14
C SER A 2 24.67 22.46 -2.46
N GLY A 3 24.04 21.35 -2.86
CA GLY A 3 22.59 21.28 -3.04
C GLY A 3 21.90 21.58 -1.71
N LYS A 4 21.03 22.59 -1.69
CA LYS A 4 20.19 22.89 -0.52
C LYS A 4 19.30 21.67 -0.24
N PRO A 5 19.14 21.23 1.03
CA PRO A 5 18.20 20.18 1.35
C PRO A 5 16.79 20.59 0.92
N VAL A 6 16.10 19.68 0.23
CA VAL A 6 14.68 19.83 -0.11
C VAL A 6 13.93 19.94 1.22
N LYS A 7 13.33 21.11 1.45
CA LYS A 7 12.53 21.39 2.63
C LYS A 7 11.24 20.58 2.50
N LEU A 8 11.17 19.41 3.15
CA LEU A 8 9.91 18.68 3.26
C LEU A 8 8.88 19.63 3.87
N MET A 9 7.82 19.89 3.10
CA MET A 9 6.69 20.70 3.53
C MET A 9 6.12 20.10 4.82
N SER A 10 5.77 20.98 5.75
CA SER A 10 5.19 20.73 7.07
C SER A 10 4.41 19.42 7.19
N LYS A 11 4.66 18.64 8.27
CA LYS A 11 3.85 17.47 8.67
C LYS A 11 2.37 17.75 8.41
N VAL A 12 1.76 16.98 7.52
CA VAL A 12 0.35 17.15 7.17
C VAL A 12 -0.48 16.80 8.42
N PRO A 13 -1.48 17.61 8.81
CA PRO A 13 -2.31 17.27 9.96
C PRO A 13 -3.02 15.92 9.76
N LYS A 14 -2.99 15.04 10.76
CA LYS A 14 -3.59 13.68 10.74
C LYS A 14 -5.05 13.68 10.23
N HIS A 15 -5.82 14.71 10.59
CA HIS A 15 -7.20 14.88 10.11
C HIS A 15 -7.30 15.15 8.59
N ALA A 16 -6.34 15.87 8.00
CA ALA A 16 -6.30 16.14 6.57
C ALA A 16 -5.94 14.88 5.77
N ILE A 17 -5.00 14.06 6.26
CA ILE A 17 -4.65 12.77 5.66
C ILE A 17 -5.87 11.84 5.66
N SER A 18 -6.54 11.69 6.82
CA SER A 18 -7.72 10.84 6.94
C SER A 18 -8.84 11.25 5.99
N ALA A 19 -9.11 12.55 5.87
CA ALA A 19 -10.11 13.07 4.94
C ALA A 19 -9.74 12.80 3.48
N ALA A 20 -8.47 12.99 3.11
CA ALA A 20 -7.98 12.72 1.76
C ALA A 20 -8.06 11.23 1.40
N ILE A 21 -7.64 10.34 2.31
CA ILE A 21 -7.77 8.89 2.14
C ILE A 21 -9.24 8.50 2.02
N ARG A 22 -10.13 9.01 2.87
CA ARG A 22 -11.58 8.74 2.77
C ARG A 22 -12.11 9.13 1.39
N LYS A 23 -11.79 10.33 0.92
CA LYS A 23 -12.22 10.83 -0.38
C LYS A 23 -11.68 9.97 -1.54
N ALA A 24 -10.36 9.78 -1.60
CA ALA A 24 -9.73 9.01 -2.68
C ALA A 24 -10.20 7.55 -2.71
N THR A 25 -10.34 6.94 -1.53
CA THR A 25 -10.87 5.57 -1.41
C THR A 25 -12.32 5.50 -1.85
N HIS A 26 -13.15 6.46 -1.44
CA HIS A 26 -14.55 6.52 -1.87
C HIS A 26 -14.67 6.65 -3.39
N GLU A 27 -13.95 7.58 -4.01
CA GLU A 27 -13.94 7.77 -5.47
C GLU A 27 -13.54 6.49 -6.22
N LYS A 28 -12.56 5.74 -5.70
CA LYS A 28 -12.06 4.51 -6.31
C LYS A 28 -12.97 3.30 -6.07
N LEU A 29 -13.60 3.20 -4.90
CA LEU A 29 -14.49 2.09 -4.53
C LEU A 29 -15.97 2.28 -4.90
N LEU A 30 -16.41 3.51 -5.19
CA LEU A 30 -17.78 3.82 -5.63
C LEU A 30 -18.20 3.00 -6.85
N LYS A 31 -17.26 2.76 -7.78
CA LYS A 31 -17.47 1.90 -8.96
C LYS A 31 -17.83 0.45 -8.59
N ARG A 32 -17.62 0.04 -7.35
CA ARG A 32 -17.76 -1.33 -6.85
C ARG A 32 -18.80 -1.48 -5.71
N GLN A 33 -19.58 -0.44 -5.41
CA GLN A 33 -20.56 -0.42 -4.30
C GLN A 33 -19.98 -0.81 -2.92
N HIS A 34 -18.67 -0.65 -2.70
CA HIS A 34 -18.02 -0.99 -1.44
C HIS A 34 -17.63 0.28 -0.68
N GLN A 35 -17.86 0.30 0.63
CA GLN A 35 -17.39 1.35 1.53
C GLN A 35 -16.20 0.85 2.35
N ALA A 36 -15.18 1.70 2.50
CA ALA A 36 -14.07 1.40 3.39
C ALA A 36 -14.54 1.44 4.85
N LYS A 37 -14.16 0.43 5.61
CA LYS A 37 -14.46 0.29 7.04
C LYS A 37 -13.57 1.25 7.84
N ASP A 38 -14.04 1.72 8.99
CA ASP A 38 -13.30 2.72 9.78
C ASP A 38 -11.91 2.25 10.20
N PHE A 39 -11.73 0.98 10.57
CA PHE A 39 -10.41 0.45 10.90
C PHE A 39 -9.43 0.51 9.72
N GLN A 40 -9.94 0.41 8.48
CA GLN A 40 -9.10 0.48 7.29
C GLN A 40 -8.64 1.92 7.08
N ILE A 41 -9.53 2.89 7.26
CA ILE A 41 -9.19 4.31 7.18
C ILE A 41 -8.18 4.69 8.26
N ASP A 42 -8.41 4.27 9.51
CA ASP A 42 -7.54 4.60 10.64
C ASP A 42 -6.13 4.04 10.42
N ALA A 43 -6.00 2.73 10.16
CA ALA A 43 -4.72 2.09 9.91
C ALA A 43 -3.99 2.72 8.71
N SER A 44 -4.70 2.99 7.61
CA SER A 44 -4.10 3.61 6.41
C SER A 44 -3.63 5.04 6.67
N THR A 45 -4.37 5.79 7.50
CA THR A 45 -3.99 7.15 7.90
C THR A 45 -2.68 7.14 8.68
N ARG A 46 -2.53 6.20 9.62
CA ARG A 46 -1.31 6.04 10.42
C ARG A 46 -0.11 5.68 9.56
N ILE A 47 -0.28 4.72 8.64
CA ILE A 47 0.76 4.33 7.67
C ILE A 47 1.13 5.52 6.77
N ALA A 48 0.15 6.26 6.26
CA ALA A 48 0.40 7.43 5.41
C ALA A 48 1.11 8.58 6.15
N ASP A 49 0.99 8.67 7.47
CA ASP A 49 1.72 9.62 8.32
C ASP A 49 3.15 9.11 8.69
N GLY A 50 3.51 7.91 8.24
CA GLY A 50 4.80 7.28 8.53
C GLY A 50 4.88 6.61 9.89
N GLU A 51 3.74 6.26 10.51
CA GLU A 51 3.71 5.49 11.76
C GLU A 51 3.89 3.98 11.50
N ASP A 52 4.82 3.34 12.22
CA ASP A 52 4.91 1.88 12.29
C ASP A 52 3.61 1.31 12.89
N THR A 53 2.92 0.45 12.15
CA THR A 53 1.56 0.02 12.48
C THR A 53 1.44 -1.50 12.47
N ILE A 54 0.96 -2.06 13.58
CA ILE A 54 0.54 -3.47 13.68
C ILE A 54 -0.98 -3.53 13.60
N LEU A 55 -1.50 -4.23 12.58
CA LEU A 55 -2.94 -4.42 12.39
C LEU A 55 -3.34 -5.86 12.75
N LEU A 56 -4.12 -6.01 13.83
CA LEU A 56 -4.82 -7.27 14.13
C LEU A 56 -6.23 -7.22 13.53
N ALA A 57 -6.49 -8.10 12.57
CA ALA A 57 -7.80 -8.23 11.94
C ALA A 57 -8.06 -9.68 11.50
N PRO A 58 -9.30 -10.18 11.59
CA PRO A 58 -9.62 -11.55 11.18
C PRO A 58 -9.43 -11.75 9.68
N THR A 59 -9.35 -13.00 9.24
CA THR A 59 -9.41 -13.36 7.81
C THR A 59 -10.73 -12.87 7.19
N GLY A 60 -10.70 -12.51 5.90
CA GLY A 60 -11.86 -11.94 5.21
C GLY A 60 -12.27 -10.51 5.64
N SER A 61 -11.61 -9.90 6.62
CA SER A 61 -11.93 -8.54 7.08
C SER A 61 -11.70 -7.45 6.03
N GLY A 62 -10.87 -7.73 5.01
CA GLY A 62 -10.45 -6.75 3.99
C GLY A 62 -9.15 -6.03 4.33
N LYS A 63 -8.27 -6.63 5.15
CA LYS A 63 -6.99 -6.01 5.54
C LYS A 63 -6.07 -5.64 4.37
N THR A 64 -6.15 -6.35 3.24
CA THR A 64 -5.34 -6.06 2.03
C THR A 64 -5.51 -4.62 1.55
N LEU A 65 -6.74 -4.07 1.62
CA LEU A 65 -7.03 -2.71 1.19
C LEU A 65 -6.23 -1.65 1.98
N VAL A 66 -5.87 -1.94 3.24
CA VAL A 66 -5.06 -1.05 4.09
C VAL A 66 -3.66 -0.84 3.53
N LEU A 67 -3.12 -1.80 2.77
CA LEU A 67 -1.80 -1.71 2.16
C LEU A 67 -1.79 -0.75 0.95
N ALA A 68 -2.94 -0.58 0.31
CA ALA A 68 -3.10 0.20 -0.91
C ALA A 68 -3.59 1.63 -0.67
N MET A 69 -4.52 1.81 0.27
CA MET A 69 -5.12 3.11 0.59
C MET A 69 -4.09 4.24 0.84
N PRO A 70 -2.92 4.01 1.48
CA PRO A 70 -1.89 5.04 1.62
C PRO A 70 -1.35 5.56 0.27
N LEU A 71 -1.27 4.71 -0.76
CA LEU A 71 -0.79 5.08 -2.10
C LEU A 71 -1.81 5.90 -2.89
N LEU A 72 -3.09 5.85 -2.51
CA LEU A 72 -4.11 6.73 -3.09
C LEU A 72 -3.91 8.19 -2.67
N TYR A 73 -3.22 8.41 -1.56
CA TYR A 73 -2.83 9.73 -1.08
C TYR A 73 -1.40 10.09 -1.53
N HIS A 74 -0.43 9.18 -1.34
CA HIS A 74 0.95 9.35 -1.79
C HIS A 74 1.15 8.72 -3.18
N THR A 75 0.66 9.39 -4.22
CA THR A 75 0.68 8.87 -5.60
C THR A 75 2.08 8.81 -6.23
N ASP A 76 3.07 9.44 -5.59
CA ASP A 76 4.48 9.44 -5.97
C ASP A 76 5.29 8.31 -5.31
N LYS A 77 4.64 7.46 -4.51
CA LYS A 77 5.29 6.38 -3.75
C LYS A 77 4.92 4.99 -4.25
N THR A 78 5.74 4.03 -3.85
CA THR A 78 5.52 2.59 -4.09
C THR A 78 5.43 1.88 -2.74
N SER A 79 4.50 0.94 -2.61
CA SER A 79 4.42 0.03 -1.46
C SER A 79 5.07 -1.29 -1.83
N ILE A 80 5.85 -1.86 -0.89
CA ILE A 80 6.42 -3.20 -1.02
C ILE A 80 5.68 -4.10 -0.04
N VAL A 81 5.03 -5.12 -0.57
CA VAL A 81 4.32 -6.12 0.23
C VAL A 81 5.10 -7.43 0.17
N ILE A 82 5.43 -7.98 1.33
CA ILE A 82 6.12 -9.25 1.46
C ILE A 82 5.10 -10.28 1.93
N SER A 83 4.94 -11.35 1.18
CA SER A 83 4.00 -12.44 1.46
C SER A 83 4.72 -13.79 1.38
N PRO A 84 4.27 -14.82 2.10
CA PRO A 84 4.93 -16.13 2.10
C PRO A 84 4.46 -17.07 0.98
N LEU A 85 3.38 -16.75 0.27
CA LEU A 85 2.72 -17.69 -0.65
C LEU A 85 2.42 -17.01 -1.99
N GLN A 86 2.94 -17.59 -3.07
CA GLN A 86 2.76 -17.11 -4.45
C GLN A 86 1.28 -16.97 -4.84
N ALA A 87 0.43 -17.95 -4.49
CA ALA A 87 -1.00 -17.86 -4.77
C ALA A 87 -1.66 -16.64 -4.10
N LEU A 88 -1.23 -16.31 -2.88
CA LEU A 88 -1.74 -15.14 -2.16
C LEU A 88 -1.20 -13.83 -2.77
N GLU A 89 0.02 -13.85 -3.31
CA GLU A 89 0.61 -12.70 -3.99
C GLU A 89 -0.10 -12.40 -5.32
N THR A 90 -0.38 -13.43 -6.12
CA THR A 90 -1.16 -13.31 -7.36
C THR A 90 -2.54 -12.71 -7.07
N ASP A 91 -3.26 -13.24 -6.09
CA ASP A 91 -4.57 -12.72 -5.69
C ASP A 91 -4.50 -11.23 -5.28
N GLN A 92 -3.42 -10.80 -4.64
CA GLN A 92 -3.21 -9.41 -4.25
C GLN A 92 -2.95 -8.52 -5.46
N VAL A 93 -2.03 -8.94 -6.35
CA VAL A 93 -1.72 -8.20 -7.59
C VAL A 93 -2.97 -8.03 -8.45
N ASP A 94 -3.75 -9.09 -8.62
CA ASP A 94 -5.00 -9.05 -9.38
C ASP A 94 -5.99 -8.06 -8.74
N GLN A 95 -6.21 -8.14 -7.43
CA GLN A 95 -7.07 -7.19 -6.70
C GLN A 95 -6.61 -5.73 -6.84
N MET A 96 -5.30 -5.47 -6.84
CA MET A 96 -4.77 -4.11 -6.97
C MET A 96 -4.91 -3.58 -8.40
N ASN A 97 -4.59 -4.40 -9.40
CA ASN A 97 -4.77 -4.07 -10.81
C ASN A 97 -6.23 -3.79 -11.15
N GLU A 98 -7.12 -4.60 -10.59
CA GLU A 98 -8.56 -4.43 -10.63
C GLU A 98 -9.05 -3.08 -10.07
N LEU A 99 -8.39 -2.60 -9.01
CA LEU A 99 -8.63 -1.29 -8.43
C LEU A 99 -8.01 -0.17 -9.27
N GLY A 100 -7.28 -0.47 -10.34
CA GLY A 100 -6.56 0.50 -11.16
C GLY A 100 -5.30 1.02 -10.45
N MET A 101 -4.60 0.15 -9.73
CA MET A 101 -3.27 0.41 -9.19
C MET A 101 -2.29 -0.54 -9.86
N GLU A 102 -1.31 0.04 -10.55
CA GLU A 102 -0.25 -0.74 -11.20
C GLU A 102 0.51 -1.55 -10.15
N SER A 103 0.46 -2.88 -10.29
CA SER A 103 1.06 -3.82 -9.35
C SER A 103 1.71 -4.95 -10.10
N ILE A 104 2.89 -5.37 -9.64
CA ILE A 104 3.64 -6.50 -10.19
C ILE A 104 4.00 -7.48 -9.08
N LEU A 105 4.11 -8.75 -9.44
CA LEU A 105 4.72 -9.78 -8.63
C LEU A 105 6.21 -9.85 -8.96
N VAL A 106 7.05 -9.99 -7.94
CA VAL A 106 8.48 -10.28 -8.11
C VAL A 106 8.78 -11.49 -7.24
N ASP A 107 9.10 -12.61 -7.86
CA ASP A 107 9.41 -13.83 -7.14
C ASP A 107 10.69 -14.52 -7.65
N THR A 108 10.99 -15.68 -7.07
CA THR A 108 12.19 -16.46 -7.39
C THR A 108 12.23 -17.00 -8.82
N VAL A 109 11.09 -17.17 -9.49
CA VAL A 109 11.01 -17.65 -10.88
C VAL A 109 11.47 -16.58 -11.87
N ASP A 110 11.45 -15.31 -11.47
CA ASP A 110 11.93 -14.19 -12.29
C ASP A 110 13.46 -14.00 -12.23
N LEU A 111 14.12 -14.70 -11.30
CA LEU A 111 15.56 -14.57 -11.08
C LEU A 111 16.34 -15.64 -11.86
N PRO A 112 17.41 -15.27 -12.59
CA PRO A 112 18.25 -16.25 -13.26
C PRO A 112 18.90 -17.18 -12.23
N ALA A 113 19.13 -18.44 -12.59
CA ALA A 113 19.73 -19.45 -11.72
C ALA A 113 21.09 -19.01 -11.11
N SER A 114 21.81 -18.10 -11.78
CA SER A 114 23.05 -17.49 -11.30
C SER A 114 22.89 -16.64 -10.03
N THR A 115 21.68 -16.19 -9.72
CA THR A 115 21.35 -15.37 -8.53
C THR A 115 21.51 -16.16 -7.22
N TYR A 116 21.32 -17.48 -7.27
CA TYR A 116 21.39 -18.36 -6.10
C TYR A 116 22.79 -18.88 -5.79
N LYS A 117 23.84 -18.34 -6.43
CA LYS A 117 25.22 -18.67 -6.04
C LYS A 117 25.45 -18.15 -4.63
N ALA A 118 25.42 -19.06 -3.67
CA ALA A 118 25.92 -18.82 -2.33
C ALA A 118 27.31 -18.20 -2.45
N ARG A 119 27.51 -17.04 -1.82
CA ARG A 119 28.86 -16.49 -1.62
C ARG A 119 29.63 -17.53 -0.81
N SER A 120 30.49 -18.28 -1.49
CA SER A 120 31.56 -19.09 -0.88
C SER A 120 32.65 -18.18 -0.35
#